data_AF-A0A0J1JMR9-F1
#
_entry.id   AF-A0A0J1JMR9-F1
#
_cell.length_a   1.000
_cell.length_b   1.000
_cell.length_c   1.000
_cell.angle_alpha   90.00
_cell.angle_beta   90.00
_cell.angle_gamma   90.00
#
_symmetry.space_group_name_H-M   'P 1'
#
loop_
_entity.id
_entity.type
_entity.pdbx_description
1 polymer ?
#
loop_
_entity_poly.entity_id
_entity_poly.type
_entity_poly.pdbx_seq_one_letter_code
_entity_poly.pdbx_strand_id
1 'polypeptide(L)'
;MNISEVEVQKVVKALELPEGYSILQLGIGYQYEYAPKGVRYSAPYPELGNKLWLAIQFEMQQVLCAVDESNPQPWVQELIEGNLRDLIVGVMTAITSKYDVTLGICVPAASLIIKNRIGVLCSTELSKPEKSVKDLLQEMKLKFGDKK
;
A
#
# COMPACT_ATOMS: atom_id res chain seq x y z
N MET A 1 10.73 13.12 29.13
CA MET A 1 11.84 12.42 28.44
C MET A 1 12.12 13.21 27.17
N ASN A 2 13.22 13.96 27.12
CA ASN A 2 13.59 14.72 25.91
C ASN A 2 14.44 13.80 25.03
N ILE A 3 13.86 13.32 23.94
CA ILE A 3 14.60 12.57 22.91
C ILE A 3 15.54 13.56 22.23
N SER A 4 16.82 13.22 22.10
CA SER A 4 17.78 14.09 21.45
C SER A 4 17.50 14.19 19.95
N GLU A 5 17.78 15.34 19.34
CA GLU A 5 17.59 15.56 17.91
C GLU A 5 18.39 14.55 17.05
N VAL A 6 19.51 14.06 17.57
CA VAL A 6 20.34 12.99 16.97
C VAL A 6 19.63 11.63 17.00
N GLU A 7 18.90 11.30 18.07
CA GLU A 7 18.09 10.08 18.14
C GLU A 7 16.87 10.17 17.24
N VAL A 8 16.23 11.34 17.16
CA VAL A 8 15.15 11.59 16.18
C VAL A 8 15.68 11.40 14.77
N GLN A 9 16.83 11.95 14.42
CA GLN A 9 17.43 11.76 13.09
C GLN A 9 17.83 10.31 12.81
N LYS A 10 18.31 9.56 13.81
CA LYS A 10 18.57 8.11 13.65
C LYS A 10 17.29 7.32 13.39
N VAL A 11 16.20 7.67 14.09
CA VAL A 11 14.89 7.08 13.85
C VAL A 11 14.38 7.47 12.46
N VAL A 12 14.45 8.74 12.07
CA VAL A 12 14.05 9.22 10.73
C VAL A 12 14.86 8.55 9.62
N LYS A 13 16.18 8.40 9.79
CA LYS A 13 17.05 7.70 8.84
C LYS A 13 16.82 6.18 8.84
N ALA A 14 16.43 5.59 9.96
CA ALA A 14 15.97 4.19 10.04
C ALA A 14 14.56 4.01 9.43
N LEU A 15 13.77 5.07 9.39
CA LEU A 15 12.44 5.13 8.75
C LEU A 15 12.52 5.35 7.23
N GLU A 16 13.69 5.70 6.68
CA GLU A 16 14.01 5.62 5.24
C GLU A 16 14.17 4.16 4.78
N LEU A 17 13.18 3.34 5.12
CA LEU A 17 13.16 1.94 4.74
C LEU A 17 13.13 1.84 3.20
N PRO A 18 13.92 0.96 2.57
CA PRO A 18 13.88 0.76 1.12
C PRO A 18 12.48 0.39 0.65
N GLU A 19 12.16 0.68 -0.61
CA GLU A 19 10.89 0.25 -1.22
C GLU A 19 10.65 -1.26 -1.06
N GLY A 20 11.72 -2.05 -1.24
CA GLY A 20 11.71 -3.50 -1.05
C GLY A 20 11.25 -3.96 0.34
N TYR A 21 11.43 -3.15 1.39
CA TYR A 21 10.87 -3.44 2.71
C TYR A 21 9.34 -3.33 2.70
N SER A 22 8.79 -2.28 2.07
CA SER A 22 7.33 -2.11 2.00
C SER A 22 6.69 -3.18 1.13
N ILE A 23 7.36 -3.59 0.03
CA ILE A 23 6.94 -4.73 -0.79
C ILE A 23 6.94 -6.03 0.02
N LEU A 24 8.01 -6.31 0.79
CA LEU A 24 8.06 -7.47 1.66
C LEU A 24 6.91 -7.48 2.68
N GLN A 25 6.68 -6.36 3.37
CA GLN A 25 5.60 -6.25 4.35
C GLN A 25 4.22 -6.40 3.69
N LEU A 26 4.03 -5.87 2.49
CA LEU A 26 2.81 -6.06 1.72
C LEU A 26 2.57 -7.54 1.41
N GLY A 27 3.61 -8.27 1.03
CA GLY A 27 3.53 -9.71 0.78
C GLY A 27 3.22 -10.53 2.03
N ILE A 28 3.77 -10.14 3.18
CA ILE A 28 3.42 -10.74 4.48
C ILE A 28 1.94 -10.44 4.78
N GLY A 29 1.52 -9.18 4.73
CA GLY A 29 0.13 -8.80 4.95
C GLY A 29 -0.84 -9.59 4.08
N TYR A 30 -0.55 -9.67 2.78
CA TYR A 30 -1.33 -10.43 1.81
C TYR A 30 -1.41 -11.93 2.15
N GLN A 31 -0.28 -12.55 2.51
CA GLN A 31 -0.24 -13.97 2.88
C GLN A 31 -1.06 -14.27 4.14
N TYR A 32 -1.12 -13.33 5.09
CA TYR A 32 -1.73 -13.54 6.40
C TYR A 32 -3.13 -12.95 6.56
N GLU A 33 -3.63 -12.14 5.62
CA GLU A 33 -4.94 -11.49 5.68
C GLU A 33 -6.09 -12.46 6.01
N TYR A 34 -6.08 -13.63 5.38
CA TYR A 34 -7.07 -14.68 5.58
C TYR A 34 -6.49 -15.96 6.19
N ALA A 35 -5.23 -15.91 6.66
CA ALA A 35 -4.57 -17.08 7.22
C ALA A 35 -5.17 -17.49 8.57
N PRO A 36 -5.21 -18.80 8.89
CA PRO A 36 -5.55 -19.26 10.23
C PRO A 36 -4.55 -18.74 11.27
N LYS A 37 -5.04 -18.44 12.48
CA LYS A 37 -4.21 -17.97 13.59
C LYS A 37 -3.15 -19.01 13.96
N GLY A 38 -1.93 -18.55 14.26
CA GLY A 38 -0.85 -19.40 14.76
C GLY A 38 -0.11 -20.22 13.70
N VAL A 39 -0.50 -20.13 12.43
CA VAL A 39 0.22 -20.79 11.34
C VAL A 39 1.37 -19.89 10.88
N ARG A 40 2.53 -20.48 10.59
CA ARG A 40 3.65 -19.81 9.93
C ARG A 40 3.85 -20.42 8.57
N TYR A 41 3.85 -19.58 7.54
CA TYR A 41 4.13 -19.99 6.16
C TYR A 41 5.58 -19.68 5.81
N SER A 42 6.19 -20.55 5.01
CA SER A 42 7.32 -20.18 4.17
C SER A 42 6.76 -19.87 2.79
N ALA A 43 6.88 -18.61 2.37
CA ALA A 43 6.28 -18.14 1.13
C ALA A 43 7.23 -17.14 0.44
N PRO A 44 7.15 -17.03 -0.90
CA PRO A 44 7.86 -16.01 -1.67
C PRO A 44 7.22 -14.62 -1.41
N TYR A 45 7.43 -14.07 -0.21
CA TYR A 45 6.78 -12.84 0.24
C TYR A 45 7.07 -11.64 -0.68
N PRO A 46 8.31 -11.38 -1.13
CA PRO A 46 8.57 -10.28 -2.06
C PRO A 46 7.78 -10.39 -3.36
N GLU A 47 7.68 -11.59 -3.94
CA GLU A 47 6.95 -11.84 -5.17
C GLU A 47 5.43 -11.64 -4.98
N LEU A 48 4.90 -12.14 -3.87
CA LEU A 48 3.52 -11.93 -3.46
C LEU A 48 3.20 -10.44 -3.26
N GLY A 49 4.10 -9.73 -2.58
CA GLY A 49 4.00 -8.29 -2.36
C GLY A 49 4.04 -7.51 -3.66
N ASN A 50 4.94 -7.85 -4.58
CA ASN A 50 5.03 -7.18 -5.88
C ASN A 50 3.78 -7.42 -6.73
N LYS A 51 3.26 -8.66 -6.73
CA LYS A 51 2.02 -9.00 -7.44
C LYS A 51 0.85 -8.15 -6.94
N LEU A 52 0.69 -8.05 -5.61
CA LEU A 52 -0.37 -7.23 -5.02
C LEU A 52 -0.12 -5.73 -5.25
N TRP A 53 1.14 -5.28 -5.18
CA TRP A 53 1.51 -3.89 -5.41
C TRP A 53 1.13 -3.43 -6.81
N LEU A 54 1.46 -4.19 -7.85
CA LEU A 54 1.10 -3.83 -9.23
C LEU A 54 -0.41 -3.64 -9.41
N ALA A 55 -1.21 -4.50 -8.77
CA ALA A 55 -2.67 -4.37 -8.76
C ALA A 55 -3.14 -3.11 -8.03
N ILE A 56 -2.63 -2.88 -6.82
CA ILE A 56 -2.96 -1.70 -6.02
C ILE A 56 -2.54 -0.42 -6.74
N GLN A 57 -1.32 -0.39 -7.30
CA GLN A 57 -0.75 0.76 -7.96
C GLN A 57 -1.64 1.20 -9.14
N PHE A 58 -2.02 0.25 -10.00
CA PHE A 58 -2.89 0.50 -11.15
C PHE A 58 -4.29 0.98 -10.74
N GLU A 59 -4.91 0.32 -9.76
CA GLU A 59 -6.27 0.67 -9.34
C GLU A 59 -6.33 1.95 -8.50
N MET A 60 -5.29 2.24 -7.71
CA MET A 60 -5.18 3.47 -6.94
C MET A 60 -4.81 4.66 -7.81
N GLN A 61 -4.08 4.46 -8.91
CA GLN A 61 -3.90 5.52 -9.90
C GLN A 61 -5.26 6.03 -10.41
N GLN A 62 -6.20 5.13 -10.71
CA GLN A 62 -7.56 5.51 -11.13
C GLN A 62 -8.39 6.20 -10.04
N VAL A 63 -8.02 6.04 -8.76
CA VAL A 63 -8.70 6.69 -7.63
C VAL A 63 -8.08 8.06 -7.32
N LEU A 64 -6.76 8.15 -7.43
CA LEU A 64 -5.98 9.30 -6.99
C LEU A 64 -5.73 10.32 -8.10
N CYS A 65 -5.83 9.93 -9.36
CA CYS A 65 -5.47 10.74 -10.52
C CYS A 65 -6.71 11.14 -11.34
N ALA A 66 -6.65 12.30 -11.98
CA ALA A 66 -7.67 12.76 -12.91
C ALA A 66 -7.70 11.87 -14.18
N VAL A 67 -8.83 11.85 -14.87
CA VAL A 67 -9.05 10.98 -16.05
C VAL A 67 -8.31 11.49 -17.28
N ASP A 68 -8.03 12.79 -17.29
CA ASP A 68 -7.68 13.63 -18.41
C ASP A 68 -6.29 14.27 -18.28
N GLU A 69 -5.63 14.16 -17.13
CA GLU A 69 -4.36 14.81 -16.85
C GLU A 69 -3.42 13.95 -16.00
N SER A 70 -2.11 14.11 -16.17
CA SER A 70 -1.05 13.56 -15.29
C SER A 70 -1.08 14.15 -13.87
N ASN A 71 -2.24 14.66 -13.43
CA ASN A 71 -2.45 15.43 -12.22
C ASN A 71 -3.28 14.63 -11.20
N PRO A 72 -3.06 14.84 -9.89
CA PRO A 72 -3.90 14.27 -8.86
C PRO A 72 -5.33 14.85 -8.92
N GLN A 73 -6.32 14.09 -8.46
CA GLN A 73 -7.69 14.57 -8.25
C GLN A 73 -7.72 15.78 -7.31
N PRO A 74 -8.70 16.70 -7.41
CA PRO A 74 -8.76 17.91 -6.58
C PRO A 74 -8.69 17.62 -5.07
N TRP A 75 -9.43 16.62 -4.58
CA TRP A 75 -9.38 16.22 -3.17
C TRP A 75 -8.01 15.69 -2.74
N VAL A 76 -7.24 15.12 -3.66
CA VAL A 76 -5.86 14.66 -3.40
C VAL A 76 -4.90 15.84 -3.40
N GLN A 77 -5.10 16.82 -4.29
CA GLN A 77 -4.31 18.05 -4.30
C GLN A 77 -4.45 18.80 -2.97
N GLU A 78 -5.68 18.94 -2.45
CA GLU A 78 -5.92 19.52 -1.12
C GLU A 78 -5.13 18.81 -0.01
N LEU A 79 -5.05 17.48 -0.05
CA LEU A 79 -4.29 16.70 0.92
C LEU A 79 -2.77 16.84 0.75
N ILE A 80 -2.29 16.98 -0.49
CA ILE A 80 -0.86 17.20 -0.80
C ILE A 80 -0.42 18.60 -0.32
N GLU A 81 -1.27 19.61 -0.51
CA GLU A 81 -1.02 20.99 -0.07
C GLU A 81 -1.19 21.16 1.45
N GLY A 82 -1.99 20.29 2.06
CA GLY A 82 -2.23 20.23 3.50
C GLY A 82 -1.10 19.56 4.30
N ASN A 83 -1.46 18.96 5.43
CA ASN A 83 -0.51 18.28 6.30
C ASN A 83 -0.24 16.86 5.81
N LEU A 84 1.04 16.42 5.85
CA LEU A 84 1.45 15.04 5.55
C LEU A 84 0.63 13.99 6.32
N ARG A 85 0.21 14.27 7.56
CA ARG A 85 -0.65 13.36 8.33
C ARG A 85 -2.00 13.16 7.64
N ASP A 86 -2.61 14.22 7.12
CA ASP A 86 -3.91 14.16 6.47
C ASP A 86 -3.80 13.42 5.13
N LEU A 87 -2.69 13.61 4.41
CA LEU A 87 -2.37 12.81 3.22
C LEU A 87 -2.27 11.31 3.55
N ILE A 88 -1.53 10.94 4.60
CA ILE A 88 -1.40 9.55 5.03
C ILE A 88 -2.79 8.96 5.36
N VAL A 89 -3.58 9.68 6.17
CA VAL A 89 -4.92 9.24 6.55
C VAL A 89 -5.84 9.13 5.34
N GLY A 90 -5.81 10.08 4.41
CA GLY A 90 -6.61 10.06 3.20
C GLY A 90 -6.26 8.88 2.29
N VAL A 91 -4.98 8.63 2.05
CA VAL A 91 -4.52 7.47 1.26
C VAL A 91 -4.92 6.15 1.93
N MET A 92 -4.70 6.01 3.23
CA MET A 92 -5.11 4.81 3.98
C MET A 92 -6.63 4.61 3.95
N THR A 93 -7.40 5.68 4.07
CA THR A 93 -8.87 5.66 3.99
C THR A 93 -9.32 5.20 2.61
N ALA A 94 -8.70 5.69 1.54
CA ALA A 94 -9.02 5.28 0.18
C ALA A 94 -8.74 3.79 -0.06
N ILE A 95 -7.58 3.28 0.42
CA ILE A 95 -7.22 1.86 0.30
C ILE A 95 -8.19 0.98 1.07
N THR A 96 -8.42 1.27 2.36
CA THR A 96 -9.29 0.47 3.23
C THR A 96 -10.74 0.48 2.76
N SER A 97 -11.25 1.64 2.35
CA SER A 97 -12.63 1.76 1.84
C SER A 97 -12.83 1.03 0.52
N LYS A 98 -11.81 1.00 -0.36
CA LYS A 98 -11.93 0.35 -1.67
C LYS A 98 -11.77 -1.17 -1.60
N TYR A 99 -10.91 -1.68 -0.72
CA TYR A 99 -10.55 -3.11 -0.72
C TYR A 99 -11.01 -3.90 0.50
N ASP A 100 -11.49 -3.25 1.57
CA ASP A 100 -11.86 -3.90 2.84
C ASP A 100 -10.73 -4.77 3.39
N VAL A 101 -9.53 -4.18 3.52
CA VAL A 101 -8.30 -4.85 3.94
C VAL A 101 -7.83 -4.37 5.31
N THR A 102 -7.11 -5.24 6.03
CA THR A 102 -6.48 -4.87 7.30
C THR A 102 -5.30 -3.92 7.13
N LEU A 103 -4.83 -3.38 8.26
CA LEU A 103 -3.61 -2.57 8.33
C LEU A 103 -2.36 -3.30 7.84
N GLY A 104 -2.34 -4.64 7.87
CA GLY A 104 -1.22 -5.44 7.36
C GLY A 104 -0.98 -5.24 5.86
N ILE A 105 -2.03 -4.90 5.10
CA ILE A 105 -1.94 -4.54 3.68
C ILE A 105 -1.95 -3.02 3.53
N CYS A 106 -2.84 -2.33 4.24
CA CYS A 106 -3.05 -0.90 4.04
C CYS A 106 -1.80 -0.05 4.32
N VAL A 107 -1.09 -0.31 5.42
CA VAL A 107 0.08 0.49 5.82
C VAL A 107 1.23 0.38 4.80
N PRO A 108 1.70 -0.82 4.40
CA PRO A 108 2.76 -0.92 3.41
C PRO A 108 2.33 -0.40 2.03
N ALA A 109 1.07 -0.58 1.63
CA ALA A 109 0.55 -0.02 0.38
C ALA A 109 0.54 1.53 0.39
N ALA A 110 0.07 2.15 1.48
CA ALA A 110 0.10 3.61 1.63
C ALA A 110 1.53 4.15 1.64
N SER A 111 2.45 3.46 2.33
CA SER A 111 3.88 3.78 2.30
C SER A 111 4.44 3.81 0.87
N LEU A 112 4.10 2.81 0.04
CA LEU A 112 4.54 2.74 -1.36
C LEU A 112 3.96 3.88 -2.21
N ILE A 113 2.68 4.22 -2.05
CA ILE A 113 2.04 5.34 -2.77
C ILE A 113 2.71 6.67 -2.42
N ILE A 114 2.92 6.92 -1.12
CA ILE A 114 3.51 8.18 -0.65
C ILE A 114 4.97 8.28 -1.09
N LYS A 115 5.76 7.20 -0.98
CA LYS A 115 7.15 7.17 -1.44
C LYS A 115 7.28 7.39 -2.93
N ASN A 116 6.39 6.79 -3.71
CA ASN A 116 6.37 6.97 -5.16
C ASN A 116 5.92 8.36 -5.60
N ARG A 117 5.53 9.26 -4.68
CA ARG A 117 4.98 10.60 -4.93
C ARG A 117 3.75 10.54 -5.85
N ILE A 118 2.61 10.99 -5.35
CA ILE A 118 1.35 10.89 -6.10
C ILE A 118 1.43 11.55 -7.49
N GLY A 119 2.14 12.67 -7.65
CA GLY A 119 2.34 13.28 -8.96
C GLY A 119 3.06 12.36 -9.96
N VAL A 120 4.10 11.64 -9.51
CA VAL A 120 4.82 10.67 -10.36
C VAL A 120 3.93 9.46 -10.66
N LEU A 121 3.14 9.00 -9.67
CA LEU A 121 2.15 7.94 -9.87
C LEU A 121 1.14 8.34 -10.96
N CYS A 122 0.65 9.59 -10.96
CA CYS A 122 -0.31 10.07 -11.96
C CYS A 122 0.30 10.28 -13.36
N SER A 123 1.60 10.53 -13.45
CA SER A 123 2.29 10.67 -14.74
C SER A 123 2.83 9.35 -15.32
N THR A 124 2.78 8.25 -14.56
CA THR A 124 3.35 6.96 -14.98
C THR A 124 2.33 6.16 -15.79
N GLU A 125 2.66 5.76 -17.02
CA GLU A 125 1.83 4.80 -17.75
C GLU A 125 1.97 3.40 -17.12
N LEU A 126 0.88 2.90 -16.55
CA LEU A 126 0.83 1.57 -15.94
C LEU A 126 0.11 0.59 -16.85
N SER A 127 0.69 -0.59 -17.04
CA SER A 127 0.01 -1.68 -17.72
C SER A 127 -1.06 -2.30 -16.82
N LYS A 128 -2.22 -2.62 -17.42
CA LYS A 128 -3.28 -3.29 -16.69
C LYS A 128 -2.78 -4.66 -16.19
N PRO A 129 -2.84 -4.92 -14.88
CA PRO A 129 -2.43 -6.19 -14.31
C PRO A 129 -3.38 -7.32 -14.72
N GLU A 130 -2.88 -8.56 -14.71
CA GLU A 130 -3.66 -9.76 -15.04
C GLU A 130 -4.89 -9.94 -14.13
N LYS A 131 -4.75 -9.56 -12.85
CA LYS A 131 -5.77 -9.73 -11.82
C LYS A 131 -5.98 -8.43 -11.06
N SER A 132 -7.23 -8.15 -10.69
CA SER A 132 -7.55 -7.04 -9.80
C SER A 132 -7.13 -7.35 -8.36
N VAL A 133 -7.05 -6.32 -7.51
CA VAL A 133 -6.81 -6.49 -6.07
C VAL A 133 -7.88 -7.40 -5.46
N LYS A 134 -9.15 -7.22 -5.88
CA LYS A 134 -10.25 -8.05 -5.41
C LYS A 134 -10.10 -9.52 -5.77
N ASP A 135 -9.68 -9.82 -7.00
CA ASP A 135 -9.46 -11.21 -7.45
C ASP A 135 -8.32 -11.87 -6.65
N LEU A 136 -7.23 -11.13 -6.42
CA LEU A 136 -6.09 -11.60 -5.61
C LEU A 136 -6.53 -11.91 -4.17
N LEU A 137 -7.26 -10.99 -3.53
CA LEU A 137 -7.76 -11.21 -2.17
C LEU A 137 -8.74 -12.39 -2.11
N GLN A 138 -9.59 -12.56 -3.13
CA GLN A 138 -10.53 -13.67 -3.21
C GLN A 138 -9.81 -15.01 -3.37
N GLU A 139 -8.74 -15.09 -4.16
CA GLU A 139 -7.90 -16.29 -4.27
C GLU A 139 -7.33 -16.71 -2.91
N MET A 140 -6.85 -15.74 -2.14
CA MET A 140 -6.31 -16.01 -0.80
C MET A 140 -7.39 -16.43 0.18
N LYS A 141 -8.57 -15.81 0.10
CA LYS A 141 -9.73 -16.18 0.88
C LYS A 141 -10.19 -17.60 0.55
N LEU A 142 -10.22 -18.01 -0.72
CA LEU A 142 -10.56 -19.39 -1.09
C LEU A 142 -9.48 -20.38 -0.62
N LYS A 143 -8.21 -19.98 -0.66
CA LYS A 143 -7.08 -20.81 -0.23
C LYS A 143 -7.05 -21.05 1.29
N PHE A 144 -7.47 -20.07 2.10
CA PHE A 144 -7.29 -20.10 3.56
C PHE A 144 -8.56 -19.91 4.38
N GLY A 145 -9.59 -19.28 3.82
CA GLY A 145 -10.81 -18.85 4.52
C GLY A 145 -11.86 -19.94 4.75
N ASP A 146 -11.83 -21.05 4.00
CA ASP A 146 -12.84 -22.12 4.10
C ASP A 146 -12.46 -23.28 5.03
N LYS A 147 -11.47 -23.11 5.91
CA LYS A 147 -11.18 -24.08 6.97
C LYS A 147 -11.71 -23.58 8.31
N LYS A 148 -13.04 -23.56 8.45
CA LYS A 148 -13.72 -23.51 9.74
C LYS A 148 -14.47 -24.82 9.98
#